data_AF-A0A928QCT4-F1
#
_entry.id   AF-A0A928QCT4-F1
#
_cell.length_a   1.000
_cell.length_b   1.000
_cell.length_c   1.000
_cell.angle_alpha   90.00
_cell.angle_beta   90.00
_cell.angle_gamma   90.00
#
_symmetry.space_group_name_H-M   'P 1'
#
loop_
_entity.id
_entity.type
_entity.pdbx_description
1 polymer ?
#
loop_
_entity_poly.entity_id
_entity_poly.type
_entity_poly.pdbx_seq_one_letter_code
_entity_poly.pdbx_strand_id
1 'polypeptide(L)'
;MNDTIFLNTDEGELTELKETLYDSEDNLQELIEKNPILLAGSQINPEIPRKWILISREMGVPDHENGTACWYLDHLFIDQDGIPTLVEVKRSTDTRIRREVVGQMLDYAANASAYWTISDIQSSFDGDLKSAFGEEVQEELYWENVSSNLKLGKLRLIFAADTIPENLRRIIEFLNNQMQNSEVLGLEIKQYMSQNNQQIFVPKIIGRTLQAVETKKAPAKSWDYDSFLQDVQRVGNDEARILTERIIKDFKALGCRIWYGKGRTHGSIIIVYDAENGKSTQLFGVYPWTKHVLCELEFQYFKEPYNSKEAKVVLKQRFEHILGISVPENRLNGRPSFKIDVLYLSDRYNQLIALYKEMVENFKTTNMIL
;
A
#
# COMPACT_ATOMS: atom_id res chain seq x y z
N MET A 1 28.12 -9.68 -28.63
CA MET A 1 27.14 -9.82 -29.71
C MET A 1 25.94 -9.01 -29.26
N ASN A 2 25.50 -8.04 -30.06
CA ASN A 2 24.29 -7.30 -29.74
C ASN A 2 23.11 -8.26 -29.86
N ASP A 3 22.24 -8.25 -28.87
CA ASP A 3 21.05 -9.08 -28.86
C ASP A 3 20.08 -8.61 -29.97
N THR A 4 19.25 -9.52 -30.47
CA THR A 4 18.32 -9.24 -31.57
C THR A 4 16.93 -9.73 -31.19
N ILE A 5 15.92 -8.89 -31.42
CA ILE A 5 14.51 -9.26 -31.30
C ILE A 5 13.82 -9.10 -32.65
N PHE A 6 12.67 -9.75 -32.80
CA PHE A 6 11.85 -9.67 -34.02
C PHE A 6 10.47 -9.12 -33.67
N LEU A 7 10.03 -8.11 -34.42
CA LEU A 7 8.68 -7.59 -34.37
C LEU A 7 7.87 -8.23 -35.51
N ASN A 8 6.76 -8.88 -35.18
CA ASN A 8 5.80 -9.35 -36.18
C ASN A 8 4.81 -8.23 -36.48
N THR A 9 4.77 -7.76 -37.72
CA THR A 9 3.81 -6.74 -38.16
C THR A 9 2.45 -7.37 -38.44
N ASP A 10 1.40 -6.55 -38.53
CA ASP A 10 0.05 -7.03 -38.86
C ASP A 10 -0.03 -7.73 -40.23
N GLU A 11 0.96 -7.49 -41.10
CA GLU A 11 1.12 -8.10 -42.42
C GLU A 11 1.84 -9.47 -42.37
N GLY A 12 2.26 -9.92 -41.19
CA GLY A 12 2.98 -11.19 -40.99
C GLY A 12 4.46 -11.12 -41.34
N GLU A 13 5.01 -9.93 -41.58
CA GLU A 13 6.43 -9.73 -41.84
C GLU A 13 7.21 -9.59 -40.53
N LEU A 14 8.35 -10.27 -40.45
CA LEU A 14 9.26 -10.16 -39.31
C LEU A 14 10.29 -9.07 -39.56
N THR A 15 10.24 -8.01 -38.76
CA THR A 15 11.25 -6.95 -38.74
C THR A 15 12.29 -7.26 -37.68
N GLU A 16 13.57 -7.34 -38.08
CA GLU A 16 14.70 -7.49 -37.16
C GLU A 16 15.00 -6.15 -36.45
N LEU A 17 15.11 -6.18 -35.12
CA LEU A 17 15.57 -5.05 -34.32
C LEU A 17 16.82 -5.45 -33.53
N LYS A 18 17.84 -4.60 -33.58
CA LYS A 18 19.13 -4.84 -32.93
C LYS A 18 19.26 -3.99 -31.67
N GLU A 19 19.78 -4.61 -30.62
CA GLU A 19 20.12 -3.90 -29.38
C GLU A 19 21.08 -2.75 -29.70
N THR A 20 20.70 -1.56 -29.23
CA THR A 20 21.40 -0.30 -29.47
C THR A 20 21.65 0.37 -28.12
N LEU A 21 22.83 0.95 -27.93
CA LEU A 21 23.15 1.65 -26.68
C LEU A 21 22.57 3.05 -26.68
N TYR A 22 22.35 3.62 -25.49
CA TYR A 22 21.96 5.02 -25.35
C TYR A 22 23.14 5.94 -25.59
N ASP A 23 22.92 7.03 -26.33
CA ASP A 23 23.95 8.02 -26.62
C ASP A 23 24.41 8.77 -25.36
N SER A 24 23.49 9.04 -24.42
CA SER A 24 23.73 9.74 -23.17
C SER A 24 22.90 9.17 -22.02
N GLU A 25 23.29 9.47 -20.78
CA GLU A 25 22.46 9.20 -19.59
C GLU A 25 21.18 10.03 -19.63
N ASP A 26 21.29 11.28 -20.07
CA ASP A 26 20.19 12.22 -20.27
C ASP A 26 19.05 11.64 -21.14
N ASN A 27 19.38 10.93 -22.24
CA ASN A 27 18.37 10.28 -23.08
C ASN A 27 17.59 9.19 -22.32
N LEU A 28 18.26 8.43 -21.45
CA LEU A 28 17.61 7.40 -20.63
C LEU A 28 16.80 8.04 -19.50
N GLN A 29 17.29 9.13 -18.92
CA GLN A 29 16.56 9.90 -17.92
C GLN A 29 15.26 10.47 -18.51
N GLU A 30 15.34 11.18 -19.63
CA GLU A 30 14.19 11.75 -20.33
C GLU A 30 13.17 10.67 -20.74
N LEU A 31 13.64 9.49 -21.15
CA LEU A 31 12.78 8.36 -21.46
C LEU A 31 11.96 7.89 -20.24
N ILE A 32 12.60 7.77 -19.07
CA ILE A 32 11.95 7.36 -17.82
C ILE A 32 11.00 8.45 -17.31
N GLU A 33 11.42 9.72 -17.36
CA GLU A 33 10.62 10.89 -17.02
C GLU A 33 9.31 10.91 -17.81
N LYS A 34 9.38 10.81 -19.14
CA LYS A 34 8.23 10.87 -20.04
C LYS A 34 7.37 9.61 -19.99
N ASN A 35 7.93 8.48 -19.58
CA ASN A 35 7.26 7.19 -19.58
C ASN A 35 7.48 6.44 -18.26
N PRO A 36 6.88 6.89 -17.13
CA PRO A 36 7.07 6.27 -15.82
C PRO A 36 6.69 4.77 -15.78
N ILE A 37 5.84 4.32 -16.71
CA ILE A 37 5.49 2.90 -16.88
C ILE A 37 6.72 2.00 -17.12
N LEU A 38 7.82 2.55 -17.62
CA LEU A 38 9.09 1.83 -17.82
C LEU A 38 9.77 1.41 -16.51
N LEU A 39 9.38 1.97 -15.36
CA LEU A 39 9.77 1.43 -14.05
C LEU A 39 9.17 0.05 -13.75
N ALA A 40 8.39 -0.52 -14.69
CA ALA A 40 7.93 -1.90 -14.71
C ALA A 40 7.26 -2.35 -13.40
N GLY A 41 6.32 -1.54 -12.91
CA GLY A 41 5.66 -1.76 -11.63
C GLY A 41 4.95 -3.12 -11.49
N SER A 42 4.54 -3.73 -12.59
CA SER A 42 3.99 -5.10 -12.64
C SER A 42 5.02 -6.19 -12.33
N GLN A 43 6.30 -5.97 -12.65
CA GLN A 43 7.38 -6.89 -12.29
C GLN A 43 7.77 -6.77 -10.81
N ILE A 44 7.58 -5.57 -10.22
CA ILE A 44 7.79 -5.33 -8.79
C ILE A 44 6.70 -6.02 -7.96
N ASN A 45 5.42 -5.78 -8.28
CA ASN A 45 4.29 -6.44 -7.64
C ASN A 45 3.24 -6.87 -8.69
N PRO A 46 3.19 -8.16 -9.08
CA PRO A 46 2.25 -8.63 -10.09
C PRO A 46 0.78 -8.58 -9.66
N GLU A 47 0.49 -8.74 -8.36
CA GLU A 47 -0.89 -8.74 -7.84
C GLU A 47 -1.48 -7.33 -7.80
N ILE A 48 -0.65 -6.36 -7.41
CA ILE A 48 -1.00 -4.95 -7.36
C ILE A 48 0.15 -4.16 -8.02
N PRO A 49 0.14 -4.07 -9.37
CA PRO A 49 1.17 -3.34 -10.10
C PRO A 49 1.38 -1.93 -9.57
N ARG A 50 2.65 -1.54 -9.45
CA ARG A 50 3.00 -0.18 -9.03
C ARG A 50 2.67 0.80 -10.14
N LYS A 51 1.89 1.82 -9.79
CA LYS A 51 1.63 3.01 -10.60
C LYS A 51 2.55 4.11 -10.10
N TRP A 52 2.99 5.00 -10.97
CA TRP A 52 4.02 5.98 -10.64
C TRP A 52 3.52 7.38 -10.93
N ILE A 53 3.78 8.28 -9.99
CA ILE A 53 3.82 9.72 -10.25
C ILE A 53 5.28 10.16 -10.21
N LEU A 54 5.69 10.95 -11.19
CA LEU A 54 6.95 11.68 -11.13
C LEU A 54 6.75 12.89 -10.22
N ILE A 55 7.59 13.03 -9.21
CA ILE A 55 7.63 14.24 -8.37
C ILE A 55 8.55 15.25 -9.02
N SER A 56 9.78 14.85 -9.32
CA SER A 56 10.78 15.75 -9.88
C SER A 56 11.87 14.97 -10.57
N ARG A 57 12.33 15.53 -11.68
CA ARG A 57 13.62 15.22 -12.28
C ARG A 57 14.67 16.15 -11.67
N GLU A 58 15.85 15.61 -11.36
CA GLU A 58 16.92 16.32 -10.66
C GLU A 58 16.45 16.88 -9.30
N MET A 59 15.88 16.01 -8.46
CA MET A 59 15.41 16.39 -7.13
C MET A 59 16.60 16.71 -6.22
N GLY A 60 16.64 17.94 -5.69
CA GLY A 60 17.68 18.38 -4.78
C GLY A 60 17.64 17.65 -3.43
N VAL A 61 18.77 17.14 -2.97
CA VAL A 61 18.94 16.48 -1.67
C VAL A 61 19.77 17.38 -0.75
N PRO A 62 19.20 17.90 0.36
CA PRO A 62 19.94 18.71 1.34
C PRO A 62 20.80 17.82 2.26
N ASP A 63 21.88 18.36 2.82
CA ASP A 63 22.76 17.67 3.78
C ASP A 63 22.58 18.14 5.24
N HIS A 64 21.72 19.13 5.47
CA HIS A 64 21.30 19.64 6.77
C HIS A 64 19.88 20.24 6.71
N GLU A 65 19.24 20.43 7.87
CA GLU A 65 17.91 21.05 7.97
C GLU A 65 17.91 22.46 7.36
N ASN A 66 16.94 22.73 6.47
CA ASN A 66 16.80 23.97 5.70
C ASN A 66 18.03 24.34 4.84
N GLY A 67 18.90 23.37 4.53
CA GLY A 67 20.05 23.55 3.67
C GLY A 67 19.69 23.67 2.19
N THR A 68 20.57 24.28 1.41
CA THR A 68 20.52 24.20 -0.06
C THR A 68 20.86 22.79 -0.52
N ALA A 69 20.31 22.34 -1.65
CA ALA A 69 20.64 21.04 -2.22
C ALA A 69 22.16 20.89 -2.44
N CYS A 70 22.75 19.86 -1.85
CA CYS A 70 24.16 19.52 -2.03
C CYS A 70 24.36 18.52 -3.17
N TRP A 71 23.34 17.69 -3.40
CA TRP A 71 23.31 16.70 -4.46
C TRP A 71 21.97 16.70 -5.18
N TYR A 72 21.94 16.06 -6.34
CA TYR A 72 20.75 15.97 -7.18
C TYR A 72 20.52 14.50 -7.51
N LEU A 73 19.35 14.02 -7.15
CA LEU A 73 18.86 12.70 -7.51
C LEU A 73 18.21 12.78 -8.90
N ASP A 74 18.56 11.87 -9.81
CA ASP A 74 18.05 11.94 -11.19
C ASP A 74 16.52 11.97 -11.25
N HIS A 75 15.82 11.08 -10.51
CA HIS A 75 14.37 11.18 -10.38
C HIS A 75 13.86 10.77 -9.00
N LEU A 76 12.85 11.49 -8.54
CA LEU A 76 11.99 11.08 -7.44
C LEU A 76 10.60 10.71 -7.99
N PHE A 77 10.20 9.47 -7.77
CA PHE A 77 8.84 8.97 -8.02
C PHE A 77 8.14 8.61 -6.71
N ILE A 78 6.81 8.54 -6.74
CA ILE A 78 6.03 7.95 -5.65
C ILE A 78 4.97 7.02 -6.23
N ASP A 79 4.68 5.91 -5.55
CA ASP A 79 3.64 4.98 -5.95
C ASP A 79 2.29 5.22 -5.24
N GLN A 80 1.27 4.43 -5.60
CA GLN A 80 -0.07 4.55 -5.02
C GLN A 80 -0.12 4.26 -3.51
N ASP A 81 0.89 3.58 -2.96
CA ASP A 81 1.01 3.29 -1.52
C ASP A 81 1.82 4.38 -0.79
N GLY A 82 2.13 5.49 -1.47
CA GLY A 82 2.90 6.61 -0.95
C GLY A 82 4.36 6.28 -0.67
N ILE A 83 4.97 5.29 -1.35
CA ILE A 83 6.37 4.91 -1.13
C ILE A 83 7.27 5.76 -2.03
N PRO A 84 8.15 6.62 -1.46
CA PRO A 84 9.12 7.37 -2.25
C PRO A 84 10.10 6.42 -2.93
N THR A 85 10.30 6.63 -4.22
CA THR A 85 11.13 5.81 -5.11
C THR A 85 12.21 6.68 -5.73
N LEU A 86 13.43 6.53 -5.24
CA LEU A 86 14.62 7.23 -5.71
C LEU A 86 15.20 6.44 -6.87
N VAL A 87 15.38 7.08 -8.02
CA VAL A 87 15.91 6.45 -9.24
C VAL A 87 17.18 7.18 -9.64
N GLU A 88 18.27 6.44 -9.73
CA GLU A 88 19.57 6.92 -10.23
C GLU A 88 19.87 6.21 -11.54
N VAL A 89 20.17 6.99 -12.58
CA VAL A 89 20.34 6.53 -13.96
C VAL A 89 21.81 6.57 -14.33
N LYS A 90 22.32 5.47 -14.89
CA LYS A 90 23.68 5.37 -15.43
C LYS A 90 23.72 4.55 -16.73
N ARG A 91 24.72 4.79 -17.59
CA ARG A 91 24.98 3.90 -18.75
C ARG A 91 25.94 2.79 -18.39
N SER A 92 25.71 1.57 -18.88
CA SER A 92 26.54 0.37 -18.67
C SER A 92 28.02 0.56 -19.01
N THR A 93 28.32 1.48 -19.93
CA THR A 93 29.69 1.84 -20.35
C THR A 93 30.41 2.72 -19.34
N ASP A 94 29.71 3.30 -18.35
CA ASP A 94 30.34 4.07 -17.28
C ASP A 94 30.97 3.14 -16.23
N THR A 95 32.29 3.00 -16.32
CA THR A 95 33.07 2.16 -15.39
C THR A 95 33.04 2.66 -13.93
N ARG A 96 32.56 3.89 -13.66
CA ARG A 96 32.35 4.46 -12.32
C ARG A 96 31.12 3.91 -11.60
N ILE A 97 30.21 3.24 -12.32
CA ILE A 97 28.97 2.63 -11.81
C ILE A 97 29.14 1.81 -10.51
N ARG A 98 30.31 1.24 -10.26
CA ARG A 98 30.39 0.09 -9.35
C ARG A 98 30.22 0.41 -7.86
N ARG A 99 30.77 1.53 -7.37
CA ARG A 99 30.80 1.87 -5.93
C ARG A 99 30.28 3.27 -5.66
N GLU A 100 30.55 4.20 -6.56
CA GLU A 100 30.14 5.60 -6.43
C GLU A 100 28.61 5.71 -6.42
N VAL A 101 27.93 5.05 -7.37
CA VAL A 101 26.46 5.11 -7.46
C VAL A 101 25.77 4.53 -6.23
N VAL A 102 26.35 3.49 -5.62
CA VAL A 102 25.79 2.85 -4.43
C VAL A 102 25.95 3.77 -3.23
N GLY A 103 27.13 4.40 -3.07
CA GLY A 103 27.37 5.42 -2.06
C GLY A 103 26.41 6.59 -2.20
N GLN A 104 26.32 7.16 -3.40
CA GLN A 104 25.40 8.25 -3.74
C GLN A 104 23.96 7.90 -3.38
N MET A 105 23.45 6.74 -3.84
CA MET A 105 22.08 6.33 -3.55
C MET A 105 21.81 6.18 -2.04
N LEU A 106 22.77 5.66 -1.28
CA LEU A 106 22.63 5.52 0.18
C LEU A 106 22.71 6.88 0.88
N ASP A 107 23.57 7.78 0.43
CA ASP A 107 23.63 9.16 0.91
C ASP A 107 22.31 9.88 0.62
N TYR A 108 21.75 9.71 -0.58
CA TYR A 108 20.45 10.27 -0.94
C TYR A 108 19.35 9.72 -0.05
N ALA A 109 19.27 8.40 0.13
CA ALA A 109 18.27 7.78 0.97
C ALA A 109 18.35 8.25 2.44
N ALA A 110 19.56 8.34 2.99
CA ALA A 110 19.79 8.78 4.36
C ALA A 110 19.36 10.25 4.56
N ASN A 111 19.82 11.13 3.67
CA ASN A 111 19.54 12.56 3.74
C ASN A 111 18.07 12.89 3.38
N ALA A 112 17.48 12.21 2.41
CA ALA A 112 16.07 12.32 2.08
C ALA A 112 15.20 12.00 3.31
N SER A 113 15.46 10.86 3.97
CA SER A 113 14.73 10.48 5.18
C SER A 113 14.95 11.43 6.36
N ALA A 114 16.12 12.05 6.46
CA ALA A 114 16.45 12.96 7.56
C ALA A 114 15.88 14.38 7.35
N TYR A 115 15.91 14.89 6.11
CA TYR A 115 15.83 16.33 5.87
C TYR A 115 14.75 16.76 4.87
N TRP A 116 14.26 15.88 3.98
CA TRP A 116 13.12 16.26 3.14
C TRP A 116 11.88 16.43 3.99
N THR A 117 11.24 17.60 3.86
CA THR A 117 9.90 17.81 4.36
C THR A 117 8.88 17.38 3.31
N ILE A 118 7.66 17.10 3.76
CA ILE A 118 6.57 16.82 2.81
C ILE A 118 6.27 18.02 1.92
N SER A 119 6.48 19.24 2.43
CA SER A 119 6.27 20.48 1.68
C SER A 119 7.22 20.58 0.49
N ASP A 120 8.48 20.12 0.64
CA ASP A 120 9.46 20.12 -0.46
C ASP A 120 8.98 19.23 -1.59
N ILE A 121 8.57 18.00 -1.26
CA ILE A 121 8.05 17.02 -2.21
C ILE A 121 6.77 17.53 -2.90
N GLN A 122 5.83 18.07 -2.13
CA GLN A 122 4.57 18.59 -2.67
C GLN A 122 4.79 19.79 -3.60
N SER A 123 5.73 20.66 -3.25
CA SER A 123 6.04 21.87 -4.03
C SER A 123 6.74 21.54 -5.35
N SER A 124 7.40 20.38 -5.43
CA SER A 124 7.98 19.88 -6.67
C SER A 124 6.99 19.15 -7.58
N PHE A 125 5.85 18.67 -7.03
CA PHE A 125 4.87 17.90 -7.80
C PHE A 125 3.91 18.80 -8.58
N ASP A 126 3.93 18.68 -9.92
CA ASP A 126 3.06 19.43 -10.84
C ASP A 126 1.92 18.58 -11.44
N GLY A 127 1.65 17.41 -10.86
CA GLY A 127 0.65 16.47 -11.36
C GLY A 127 -0.68 16.49 -10.61
N ASP A 128 -1.58 15.61 -11.04
CA ASP A 128 -2.85 15.35 -10.34
C ASP A 128 -2.87 13.90 -9.82
N LEU A 129 -3.00 13.75 -8.50
CA LEU A 129 -3.08 12.46 -7.83
C LEU A 129 -4.29 11.65 -8.27
N LYS A 130 -5.42 12.30 -8.54
CA LYS A 130 -6.66 11.60 -8.92
C LYS A 130 -6.57 11.04 -10.33
N SER A 131 -6.00 11.80 -11.25
CA SER A 131 -5.68 11.32 -12.59
C SER A 131 -4.73 10.12 -12.57
N ALA A 132 -3.73 10.12 -11.67
CA ALA A 132 -2.76 9.04 -11.57
C ALA A 132 -3.31 7.76 -10.88
N PHE A 133 -4.10 7.93 -9.84
CA PHE A 133 -4.45 6.82 -8.93
C PHE A 133 -5.94 6.52 -8.80
N GLY A 134 -6.82 7.46 -9.15
CA GLY A 134 -8.28 7.34 -9.07
C GLY A 134 -8.94 8.47 -8.27
N GLU A 135 -10.21 8.76 -8.56
CA GLU A 135 -11.01 9.81 -7.89
C GLU A 135 -11.22 9.56 -6.39
N GLU A 136 -11.08 8.33 -5.94
CA GLU A 136 -11.19 7.92 -4.55
C GLU A 136 -10.00 8.34 -3.66
N VAL A 137 -8.90 8.81 -4.26
CA VAL A 137 -7.72 9.22 -3.51
C VAL A 137 -8.00 10.51 -2.73
N GLN A 138 -7.72 10.45 -1.42
CA GLN A 138 -7.72 11.62 -0.55
C GLN A 138 -6.31 12.20 -0.47
N GLU A 139 -6.10 13.35 -1.11
CA GLU A 139 -4.77 13.94 -1.30
C GLU A 139 -4.04 14.23 0.01
N GLU A 140 -4.71 14.85 0.98
CA GLU A 140 -4.12 15.17 2.29
C GLU A 140 -3.59 13.90 2.99
N LEU A 141 -4.39 12.83 2.95
CA LEU A 141 -4.02 11.55 3.54
C LEU A 141 -2.88 10.86 2.76
N TYR A 142 -2.89 10.97 1.44
CA TYR A 142 -1.82 10.43 0.60
C TYR A 142 -0.47 11.06 0.98
N TRP A 143 -0.41 12.39 1.07
CA TRP A 143 0.82 13.10 1.43
C TRP A 143 1.27 12.85 2.87
N GLU A 144 0.35 12.69 3.82
CA GLU A 144 0.70 12.24 5.18
C GLU A 144 1.34 10.85 5.18
N ASN A 145 0.79 9.93 4.39
CA ASN A 145 1.34 8.59 4.25
C ASN A 145 2.73 8.63 3.58
N VAL A 146 2.95 9.48 2.58
CA VAL A 146 4.27 9.75 2.00
C VAL A 146 5.25 10.25 3.07
N SER A 147 4.85 11.24 3.87
CA SER A 147 5.67 11.78 4.95
C SER A 147 6.05 10.71 5.99
N SER A 148 5.08 9.87 6.36
CA SER A 148 5.29 8.74 7.28
C SER A 148 6.28 7.72 6.71
N ASN A 149 6.10 7.31 5.45
CA ASN A 149 6.99 6.36 4.79
C ASN A 149 8.43 6.91 4.69
N LEU A 150 8.57 8.18 4.33
CA LEU A 150 9.86 8.87 4.27
C LEU A 150 10.58 8.85 5.63
N LYS A 151 9.89 9.24 6.72
CA LYS A 151 10.42 9.25 8.10
C LYS A 151 10.78 7.85 8.61
N LEU A 152 10.05 6.82 8.19
CA LEU A 152 10.32 5.42 8.56
C LEU A 152 11.45 4.79 7.73
N GLY A 153 12.04 5.52 6.78
CA GLY A 153 13.02 4.97 5.83
C GLY A 153 12.41 3.96 4.86
N LYS A 154 11.08 3.97 4.70
CA LYS A 154 10.35 3.09 3.78
C LYS A 154 10.43 3.65 2.37
N LEU A 155 11.58 3.42 1.76
CA LEU A 155 11.98 3.93 0.46
C LEU A 155 12.17 2.80 -0.55
N ARG A 156 12.09 3.13 -1.82
CA ARG A 156 12.54 2.26 -2.91
C ARG A 156 13.71 2.91 -3.61
N LEU A 157 14.81 2.18 -3.75
CA LEU A 157 16.05 2.62 -4.38
C LEU A 157 16.19 1.84 -5.69
N ILE A 158 16.12 2.52 -6.83
CA ILE A 158 16.22 1.90 -8.14
C ILE A 158 17.50 2.38 -8.83
N PHE A 159 18.36 1.44 -9.17
CA PHE A 159 19.49 1.69 -10.07
C PHE A 159 19.05 1.38 -11.50
N ALA A 160 18.91 2.41 -12.33
CA ALA A 160 18.46 2.28 -13.71
C ALA A 160 19.64 2.35 -14.69
N ALA A 161 19.69 1.43 -15.65
CA ALA A 161 20.68 1.42 -16.73
C ALA A 161 20.14 0.69 -17.96
N ASP A 162 20.86 0.78 -19.07
CA ASP A 162 20.67 -0.09 -20.24
C ASP A 162 21.02 -1.56 -19.93
N THR A 163 22.09 -1.78 -19.17
CA THR A 163 22.47 -3.10 -18.64
C THR A 163 23.15 -2.93 -17.29
N ILE A 164 22.70 -3.71 -16.30
CA ILE A 164 23.24 -3.69 -14.95
C ILE A 164 24.40 -4.69 -14.86
N PRO A 165 25.63 -4.26 -14.51
CA PRO A 165 26.75 -5.19 -14.37
C PRO A 165 26.51 -6.23 -13.28
N GLU A 166 26.96 -7.47 -13.49
CA GLU A 166 26.83 -8.59 -12.53
C GLU A 166 27.26 -8.24 -11.10
N ASN A 167 28.32 -7.44 -10.93
CA ASN A 167 28.76 -7.02 -9.61
C ASN A 167 27.78 -6.05 -8.93
N LEU A 168 27.20 -5.09 -9.66
CA LEU A 168 26.19 -4.19 -9.11
C LEU A 168 24.92 -4.98 -8.79
N ARG A 169 24.52 -5.91 -9.65
CA ARG A 169 23.41 -6.85 -9.38
C ARG A 169 23.58 -7.58 -8.05
N ARG A 170 24.77 -8.12 -7.76
CA ARG A 170 25.06 -8.79 -6.47
C ARG A 170 24.92 -7.85 -5.28
N ILE A 171 25.36 -6.59 -5.42
CA ILE A 171 25.21 -5.58 -4.36
C ILE A 171 23.73 -5.25 -4.14
N ILE A 172 22.97 -5.03 -5.22
CA ILE A 172 21.52 -4.81 -5.18
C ILE A 172 20.83 -5.96 -4.45
N GLU A 173 21.08 -7.21 -4.87
CA GLU A 173 20.48 -8.40 -4.25
C GLU A 173 20.86 -8.52 -2.77
N PHE A 174 22.12 -8.25 -2.40
CA PHE A 174 22.58 -8.25 -1.03
C PHE A 174 21.86 -7.20 -0.18
N LEU A 175 21.84 -5.94 -0.62
CA LEU A 175 21.17 -4.85 0.09
C LEU A 175 19.68 -5.12 0.23
N ASN A 176 19.05 -5.63 -0.83
CA ASN A 176 17.62 -5.94 -0.83
C ASN A 176 17.24 -7.05 0.15
N ASN A 177 18.18 -7.95 0.47
CA ASN A 177 18.00 -9.00 1.48
C ASN A 177 18.22 -8.49 2.91
N GLN A 178 19.04 -7.45 3.11
CA GLN A 178 19.38 -6.92 4.44
C GLN A 178 18.46 -5.77 4.88
N MET A 179 17.97 -4.96 3.95
CA MET A 179 17.11 -3.82 4.24
C MET A 179 15.66 -4.27 4.47
N GLN A 180 15.17 -4.06 5.69
CA GLN A 180 13.81 -4.48 6.07
C GLN A 180 12.74 -3.49 5.60
N ASN A 181 13.00 -2.19 5.74
CA ASN A 181 12.03 -1.15 5.43
C ASN A 181 12.18 -0.61 4.00
N SER A 182 13.35 -0.76 3.39
CA SER A 182 13.63 -0.23 2.05
C SER A 182 13.74 -1.35 1.02
N GLU A 183 13.38 -1.05 -0.23
CA GLU A 183 13.49 -1.96 -1.36
C GLU A 183 14.57 -1.48 -2.32
N VAL A 184 15.58 -2.31 -2.56
CA VAL A 184 16.69 -2.01 -3.49
C VAL A 184 16.54 -2.86 -4.74
N LEU A 185 16.40 -2.22 -5.89
CA LEU A 185 16.16 -2.88 -7.18
C LEU A 185 17.09 -2.35 -8.26
N GLY A 186 17.36 -3.19 -9.25
CA GLY A 186 17.91 -2.75 -10.53
C GLY A 186 16.81 -2.66 -11.56
N LEU A 187 16.92 -1.71 -12.48
CA LEU A 187 16.06 -1.58 -13.64
C LEU A 187 16.94 -1.56 -14.90
N GLU A 188 16.86 -2.60 -15.70
CA GLU A 188 17.45 -2.63 -17.03
C GLU A 188 16.41 -2.16 -18.05
N ILE A 189 16.72 -1.14 -18.85
CA ILE A 189 15.89 -0.74 -19.99
C ILE A 189 16.73 -0.88 -21.25
N LYS A 190 16.58 -2.00 -21.95
CA LYS A 190 17.24 -2.19 -23.25
C LYS A 190 16.44 -1.52 -24.34
N GLN A 191 17.11 -0.92 -25.32
CA GLN A 191 16.47 -0.42 -26.53
C GLN A 191 16.92 -1.22 -27.76
N TYR A 192 15.97 -1.46 -28.65
CA TYR A 192 16.19 -2.19 -29.90
C TYR A 192 15.70 -1.32 -31.06
N MET A 193 16.53 -1.16 -32.09
CA MET A 193 16.23 -0.34 -33.26
C MET A 193 16.17 -1.17 -34.54
N SER A 194 15.18 -0.90 -35.39
CA SER A 194 15.13 -1.42 -36.76
C SER A 194 15.87 -0.50 -37.74
N GLN A 195 16.12 -0.97 -38.97
CA GLN A 195 16.69 -0.14 -40.03
C GLN A 195 15.80 1.06 -40.41
N ASN A 196 14.50 0.98 -40.11
CA ASN A 196 13.51 2.03 -40.41
C ASN A 196 13.26 2.94 -39.19
N ASN A 197 14.18 2.98 -38.22
CA ASN A 197 14.09 3.76 -36.98
C ASN A 197 12.88 3.45 -36.08
N GLN A 198 12.31 2.23 -36.17
CA GLN A 198 11.38 1.78 -35.12
C GLN A 198 12.16 1.42 -33.86
N GLN A 199 11.67 1.88 -32.71
CA GLN A 199 12.28 1.66 -31.40
C GLN A 199 11.36 0.81 -30.51
N ILE A 200 11.96 -0.16 -29.82
CA ILE A 200 11.31 -0.95 -28.77
C ILE A 200 12.15 -0.85 -27.50
N PHE A 201 11.49 -0.56 -26.37
CA PHE A 201 12.10 -0.55 -25.05
C PHE A 201 11.65 -1.79 -24.25
N VAL A 202 12.60 -2.49 -23.65
CA VAL A 202 12.34 -3.70 -22.86
C VAL A 202 12.82 -3.47 -21.42
N PRO A 203 11.92 -3.07 -20.50
CA PRO A 203 12.27 -2.89 -19.10
C PRO A 203 12.28 -4.22 -18.34
N LYS A 204 13.24 -4.38 -17.43
CA LYS A 204 13.40 -5.59 -16.61
C LYS A 204 13.89 -5.25 -15.21
N ILE A 205 13.17 -5.74 -14.20
CA ILE A 205 13.54 -5.58 -12.80
C ILE A 205 14.52 -6.68 -12.37
N ILE A 206 15.59 -6.24 -11.71
CA ILE A 206 16.67 -7.06 -11.13
C ILE A 206 16.65 -6.89 -9.60
N GLY A 207 17.11 -7.89 -8.85
CA GLY A 207 17.22 -7.80 -7.39
C GLY A 207 16.03 -8.40 -6.62
N ARG A 208 14.98 -8.84 -7.32
CA ARG A 208 13.84 -9.54 -6.71
C ARG A 208 14.18 -11.02 -6.47
N THR A 209 14.87 -11.31 -5.38
CA THR A 209 15.13 -12.70 -4.95
C THR A 209 13.94 -13.25 -4.16
N LEU A 210 13.73 -14.58 -4.18
CA LEU A 210 12.71 -15.21 -3.33
C LEU A 210 12.94 -14.90 -1.85
N GLN A 211 14.21 -14.87 -1.43
CA GLN A 211 14.60 -14.50 -0.07
C GLN A 211 14.25 -13.05 0.25
N ALA A 212 14.51 -12.07 -0.61
CA ALA A 212 14.09 -10.69 -0.38
C ALA A 212 12.56 -10.59 -0.28
N VAL A 213 11.82 -11.32 -1.12
CA VAL A 213 10.35 -11.39 -1.03
C VAL A 213 9.90 -11.98 0.31
N GLU A 214 10.63 -12.95 0.87
CA GLU A 214 10.36 -13.51 2.19
C GLU A 214 10.79 -12.60 3.35
N THR A 215 11.97 -11.98 3.29
CA THR A 215 12.45 -11.04 4.31
C THR A 215 11.60 -9.77 4.36
N LYS A 216 11.12 -9.30 3.20
CA LYS A 216 10.19 -8.15 3.08
C LYS A 216 8.73 -8.51 3.28
N LYS A 217 8.40 -9.80 3.40
CA LYS A 217 7.18 -10.17 4.11
C LYS A 217 7.46 -9.85 5.57
N ALA A 218 7.22 -8.58 5.93
CA ALA A 218 7.10 -8.20 7.33
C ALA A 218 6.18 -9.23 7.99
N PRO A 219 6.62 -9.88 9.09
CA PRO A 219 5.72 -10.78 9.81
C PRO A 219 4.47 -9.97 10.10
N ALA A 220 3.30 -10.55 9.80
CA ALA A 220 2.05 -9.94 10.19
C ALA A 220 2.17 -9.58 11.68
N LYS A 221 2.04 -8.29 12.01
CA LYS A 221 2.00 -7.88 13.40
C LYS A 221 0.83 -8.66 14.00
N SER A 222 1.12 -9.56 14.94
CA SER A 222 0.08 -10.27 15.66
C SER A 222 -0.50 -9.24 16.61
N TRP A 223 -1.57 -8.59 16.17
CA TRP A 223 -2.28 -7.66 17.04
C TRP A 223 -2.85 -8.45 18.21
N ASP A 224 -2.67 -7.90 19.39
CA ASP A 224 -3.23 -8.38 20.64
C ASP A 224 -4.02 -7.24 21.29
N TYR A 225 -4.60 -7.51 22.47
CA TYR A 225 -5.45 -6.54 23.16
C TYR A 225 -4.74 -5.20 23.37
N ASP A 226 -3.51 -5.22 23.88
CA ASP A 226 -2.79 -4.01 24.24
C ASP A 226 -2.29 -3.25 23.00
N SER A 227 -1.68 -3.96 22.05
CA SER A 227 -1.16 -3.33 20.82
C SER A 227 -2.27 -2.79 19.92
N PHE A 228 -3.45 -3.44 19.89
CA PHE A 228 -4.61 -2.94 19.16
C PHE A 228 -5.18 -1.67 19.81
N LEU A 229 -5.36 -1.65 21.13
CA LEU A 229 -5.91 -0.48 21.83
C LEU A 229 -4.97 0.72 21.77
N GLN A 230 -3.66 0.49 21.78
CA GLN A 230 -2.68 1.55 21.51
C GLN A 230 -2.85 2.13 20.10
N ASP A 231 -3.09 1.29 19.09
CA ASP A 231 -3.31 1.75 17.71
C ASP A 231 -4.63 2.53 17.57
N VAL A 232 -5.69 2.08 18.24
CA VAL A 232 -6.98 2.79 18.35
C VAL A 232 -6.80 4.16 18.99
N GLN A 233 -6.08 4.24 20.11
CA GLN A 233 -5.81 5.50 20.80
C GLN A 233 -4.98 6.45 19.93
N ARG A 234 -3.98 5.92 19.24
CA ARG A 234 -3.08 6.68 18.36
C ARG A 234 -3.83 7.31 17.17
N VAL A 235 -4.75 6.57 16.56
CA VAL A 235 -5.51 7.04 15.38
C VAL A 235 -6.73 7.86 15.77
N GLY A 236 -7.42 7.47 16.84
CA GLY A 236 -8.55 8.18 17.38
C GLY A 236 -8.12 9.10 18.52
N ASN A 237 -8.62 8.80 19.71
CA ASN A 237 -8.34 9.51 20.95
C ASN A 237 -8.60 8.59 22.16
N ASP A 238 -8.50 9.12 23.38
CA ASP A 238 -8.77 8.37 24.61
C ASP A 238 -10.22 7.87 24.68
N GLU A 239 -11.20 8.65 24.19
CA GLU A 239 -12.60 8.24 24.14
C GLU A 239 -12.80 7.03 23.22
N ALA A 240 -12.17 7.02 22.04
CA ALA A 240 -12.20 5.89 21.11
C ALA A 240 -11.60 4.63 21.74
N ARG A 241 -10.49 4.78 22.48
CA ARG A 241 -9.85 3.69 23.22
C ARG A 241 -10.79 3.13 24.28
N ILE A 242 -11.33 3.99 25.16
CA ILE A 242 -12.23 3.60 26.26
C ILE A 242 -13.48 2.92 25.70
N LEU A 243 -14.07 3.46 24.65
CA LEU A 243 -15.24 2.87 24.01
C LEU A 243 -14.91 1.51 23.38
N THR A 244 -13.73 1.37 22.76
CA THR A 244 -13.29 0.09 22.17
C THR A 244 -13.04 -0.96 23.24
N GLU A 245 -12.44 -0.59 24.38
CA GLU A 245 -12.30 -1.45 25.56
C GLU A 245 -13.68 -1.93 26.05
N ARG A 246 -14.66 -1.03 26.10
CA ARG A 246 -16.05 -1.33 26.48
C ARG A 246 -16.73 -2.26 25.47
N ILE A 247 -16.59 -2.01 24.16
CA ILE A 247 -17.07 -2.89 23.07
C ILE A 247 -16.54 -4.31 23.29
N ILE A 248 -15.22 -4.45 23.46
CA ILE A 248 -14.58 -5.76 23.66
C ILE A 248 -15.16 -6.46 24.90
N LYS A 249 -15.31 -5.74 26.01
CA LYS A 249 -15.85 -6.29 27.26
C LYS A 249 -17.31 -6.75 27.11
N ASP A 250 -18.16 -5.91 26.53
CA ASP A 250 -19.59 -6.17 26.44
C ASP A 250 -19.86 -7.34 25.48
N PHE A 251 -19.19 -7.41 24.34
CA PHE A 251 -19.33 -8.56 23.43
C PHE A 251 -18.76 -9.87 24.02
N LYS A 252 -17.67 -9.81 24.78
CA LYS A 252 -17.20 -10.99 25.53
C LYS A 252 -18.24 -11.48 26.53
N ALA A 253 -18.95 -10.58 27.21
CA ALA A 253 -20.04 -10.93 28.13
C ALA A 253 -21.24 -11.57 27.41
N LEU A 254 -21.43 -11.30 26.11
CA LEU A 254 -22.41 -11.99 25.26
C LEU A 254 -21.95 -13.39 24.82
N GLY A 255 -20.72 -13.80 25.14
CA GLY A 255 -20.12 -15.07 24.71
C GLY A 255 -19.42 -15.00 23.35
N CYS A 256 -19.14 -13.82 22.82
CA CYS A 256 -18.39 -13.66 21.58
C CYS A 256 -16.88 -13.72 21.85
N ARG A 257 -16.12 -14.30 20.92
CA ARG A 257 -14.66 -14.18 20.90
C ARG A 257 -14.23 -12.97 20.10
N ILE A 258 -13.04 -12.47 20.42
CA ILE A 258 -12.39 -11.39 19.67
C ILE A 258 -11.32 -12.00 18.78
N TRP A 259 -11.46 -11.82 17.47
CA TRP A 259 -10.44 -12.17 16.50
C TRP A 259 -9.62 -10.93 16.16
N TYR A 260 -8.34 -10.95 16.52
CA TYR A 260 -7.42 -9.88 16.14
C TYR A 260 -6.93 -10.11 14.71
N GLY A 261 -7.00 -9.05 13.91
CA GLY A 261 -6.51 -9.02 12.54
C GLY A 261 -4.99 -9.22 12.48
N LYS A 262 -4.51 -9.41 11.26
CA LYS A 262 -3.08 -9.59 10.93
C LYS A 262 -2.57 -8.45 10.04
N GLY A 263 -3.26 -7.30 10.08
CA GLY A 263 -2.94 -6.13 9.26
C GLY A 263 -1.51 -5.64 9.51
N ARG A 264 -0.84 -5.13 8.47
CA ARG A 264 0.56 -4.69 8.58
C ARG A 264 0.69 -3.31 9.22
N THR A 265 -0.20 -2.40 8.86
CA THR A 265 -0.12 -0.97 9.22
C THR A 265 -1.11 -0.60 10.31
N HIS A 266 -2.30 -1.16 10.26
CA HIS A 266 -3.37 -0.93 11.21
C HIS A 266 -3.86 -2.23 11.81
N GLY A 267 -4.21 -2.19 13.08
CA GLY A 267 -4.88 -3.29 13.74
C GLY A 267 -6.32 -3.43 13.27
N SER A 268 -6.90 -4.60 13.48
CA SER A 268 -8.34 -4.75 13.46
C SER A 268 -8.76 -5.76 14.50
N ILE A 269 -10.00 -5.64 14.96
CA ILE A 269 -10.69 -6.71 15.64
C ILE A 269 -11.96 -7.02 14.86
N ILE A 270 -12.28 -8.31 14.80
CA ILE A 270 -13.57 -8.81 14.38
C ILE A 270 -14.16 -9.57 15.55
N ILE A 271 -15.36 -9.18 15.95
CA ILE A 271 -16.13 -9.88 16.97
C ILE A 271 -16.86 -11.03 16.30
N VAL A 272 -16.63 -12.23 16.82
CA VAL A 272 -17.18 -13.47 16.26
C VAL A 272 -17.99 -14.19 17.32
N TYR A 273 -19.19 -14.60 16.96
CA TYR A 273 -19.99 -15.53 17.74
C TYR A 273 -19.80 -16.94 17.17
N ASP A 274 -19.36 -17.87 18.01
CA ASP A 274 -19.23 -19.28 17.65
C ASP A 274 -20.46 -20.03 18.20
N ALA A 275 -21.28 -20.55 17.30
CA ALA A 275 -22.42 -21.38 17.66
C ALA A 275 -21.98 -22.79 18.09
N GLU A 276 -22.78 -23.44 18.93
CA GLU A 276 -22.53 -24.81 19.41
C GLU A 276 -22.46 -25.85 18.28
N ASN A 277 -23.13 -25.59 17.15
CA ASN A 277 -23.05 -26.43 15.95
C ASN A 277 -21.76 -26.25 15.13
N GLY A 278 -20.76 -25.53 15.66
CA GLY A 278 -19.47 -25.29 15.02
C GLY A 278 -19.47 -24.20 13.94
N LYS A 279 -20.59 -23.51 13.71
CA LYS A 279 -20.65 -22.38 12.77
C LYS A 279 -20.27 -21.08 13.46
N SER A 280 -19.33 -20.35 12.87
CA SER A 280 -18.96 -19.00 13.32
C SER A 280 -19.67 -17.92 12.50
N THR A 281 -20.14 -16.87 13.18
CA THR A 281 -20.74 -15.67 12.58
C THR A 281 -19.93 -14.45 12.98
N GLN A 282 -19.43 -13.69 12.01
CA GLN A 282 -18.78 -12.40 12.28
C GLN A 282 -19.88 -11.34 12.46
N LEU A 283 -19.81 -10.57 13.55
CA LEU A 283 -20.90 -9.68 13.96
C LEU A 283 -20.56 -8.20 13.76
N PHE A 284 -19.35 -7.82 14.17
CA PHE A 284 -18.94 -6.42 14.24
C PHE A 284 -17.42 -6.30 14.12
N GLY A 285 -16.95 -5.37 13.30
CA GLY A 285 -15.54 -5.04 13.14
C GLY A 285 -15.20 -3.70 13.78
N VAL A 286 -13.99 -3.56 14.32
CA VAL A 286 -13.39 -2.26 14.67
C VAL A 286 -11.98 -2.21 14.13
N TYR A 287 -11.63 -1.14 13.43
CA TYR A 287 -10.29 -0.97 12.90
C TYR A 287 -9.92 0.52 12.85
N PRO A 288 -8.74 0.89 13.35
CA PRO A 288 -8.12 2.16 13.02
C PRO A 288 -7.86 2.23 11.52
N TRP A 289 -8.24 3.33 10.88
CA TRP A 289 -7.90 3.60 9.51
C TRP A 289 -7.55 5.06 9.40
N THR A 290 -6.31 5.34 9.00
CA THR A 290 -5.86 6.69 8.69
C THR A 290 -5.97 7.64 9.90
N LYS A 291 -7.00 8.49 9.97
CA LYS A 291 -7.30 9.44 11.07
C LYS A 291 -8.57 9.09 11.86
N HIS A 292 -9.24 7.99 11.53
CA HIS A 292 -10.51 7.63 12.14
C HIS A 292 -10.52 6.17 12.57
N VAL A 293 -11.11 5.91 13.73
CA VAL A 293 -11.45 4.54 14.11
C VAL A 293 -12.82 4.23 13.50
N LEU A 294 -12.87 3.21 12.67
CA LEU A 294 -14.06 2.78 11.95
C LEU A 294 -14.64 1.51 12.57
N CYS A 295 -15.95 1.41 12.50
CA CYS A 295 -16.74 0.24 12.86
C CYS A 295 -17.37 -0.35 11.61
N GLU A 296 -17.40 -1.68 11.51
CA GLU A 296 -17.98 -2.42 10.38
C GLU A 296 -19.16 -3.28 10.84
N LEU A 297 -20.26 -3.21 10.09
CA LEU A 297 -21.39 -4.13 10.23
C LEU A 297 -21.17 -5.32 9.28
N GLU A 298 -20.95 -6.51 9.81
CA GLU A 298 -20.47 -7.69 9.06
C GLU A 298 -21.58 -8.44 8.28
N PHE A 299 -22.46 -7.71 7.59
CA PHE A 299 -23.64 -8.25 6.90
C PHE A 299 -23.34 -9.44 5.97
N GLN A 300 -22.21 -9.42 5.27
CA GLN A 300 -21.81 -10.52 4.39
C GLN A 300 -21.58 -11.86 5.12
N TYR A 301 -21.28 -11.82 6.43
CA TYR A 301 -20.95 -12.99 7.23
C TYR A 301 -22.07 -13.44 8.18
N PHE A 302 -23.17 -12.70 8.27
CA PHE A 302 -24.33 -13.10 9.05
C PHE A 302 -24.86 -14.47 8.60
N LYS A 303 -25.18 -15.32 9.57
CA LYS A 303 -25.76 -16.65 9.36
C LYS A 303 -27.25 -16.62 9.67
N GLU A 304 -27.95 -17.74 9.46
CA GLU A 304 -29.33 -17.92 9.90
C GLU A 304 -29.51 -17.48 11.37
N PRO A 305 -30.55 -16.70 11.70
CA PRO A 305 -31.69 -16.31 10.86
C PRO A 305 -31.49 -15.02 10.01
N TYR A 306 -30.28 -14.48 9.93
CA TYR A 306 -29.97 -13.15 9.39
C TYR A 306 -29.19 -13.13 8.06
N ASN A 307 -29.04 -14.28 7.41
CA ASN A 307 -28.36 -14.41 6.10
C ASN A 307 -29.29 -14.12 4.90
N SER A 308 -30.61 -14.19 5.07
CA SER A 308 -31.58 -13.91 4.00
C SER A 308 -31.65 -12.41 3.66
N LYS A 309 -32.05 -12.09 2.43
CA LYS A 309 -32.17 -10.69 1.98
C LYS A 309 -33.18 -9.93 2.84
N GLU A 310 -34.31 -10.56 3.14
CA GLU A 310 -35.41 -10.00 3.91
C GLU A 310 -34.97 -9.69 5.34
N ALA A 311 -34.28 -10.63 6.00
CA ALA A 311 -33.77 -10.43 7.35
C ALA A 311 -32.71 -9.31 7.41
N LYS A 312 -31.83 -9.23 6.40
CA LYS A 312 -30.83 -8.16 6.30
C LYS A 312 -31.45 -6.78 6.10
N VAL A 313 -32.55 -6.66 5.34
CA VAL A 313 -33.28 -5.39 5.17
C VAL A 313 -33.92 -4.95 6.49
N VAL A 314 -34.48 -5.87 7.27
CA VAL A 314 -35.03 -5.54 8.60
C VAL A 314 -33.91 -5.11 9.56
N LEU A 315 -32.80 -5.84 9.61
CA LEU A 315 -31.64 -5.46 10.43
C LEU A 315 -31.06 -4.11 10.01
N LYS A 316 -30.94 -3.85 8.71
CA LYS A 316 -30.52 -2.55 8.16
C LYS A 316 -31.34 -1.42 8.75
N GLN A 317 -32.67 -1.49 8.69
CA GLN A 317 -33.55 -0.44 9.22
C GLN A 317 -33.31 -0.20 10.71
N ARG A 318 -33.07 -1.26 11.48
CA ARG A 318 -32.75 -1.16 12.92
C ARG A 318 -31.39 -0.50 13.15
N PHE A 319 -30.35 -0.87 12.39
CA PHE A 319 -29.05 -0.22 12.49
C PHE A 319 -29.10 1.26 12.08
N GLU A 320 -29.79 1.61 11.00
CA GLU A 320 -29.97 3.00 10.56
C GLU A 320 -30.69 3.84 11.62
N HIS A 321 -31.74 3.28 12.24
CA HIS A 321 -32.47 3.94 13.31
C HIS A 321 -31.60 4.19 14.56
N ILE A 322 -30.83 3.18 14.99
CA ILE A 322 -29.97 3.27 16.19
C ILE A 322 -28.79 4.21 15.95
N LEU A 323 -28.13 4.08 14.81
CA LEU A 323 -26.87 4.77 14.53
C LEU A 323 -27.07 6.15 13.90
N GLY A 324 -28.26 6.43 13.33
CA GLY A 324 -28.52 7.66 12.58
C GLY A 324 -27.68 7.75 11.30
N ILE A 325 -27.35 6.60 10.69
CA ILE A 325 -26.58 6.52 9.45
C ILE A 325 -27.45 6.00 8.31
N SER A 326 -26.98 6.13 7.07
CA SER A 326 -27.57 5.49 5.90
C SER A 326 -26.71 4.32 5.45
N VAL A 327 -27.30 3.15 5.25
CA VAL A 327 -26.64 1.95 4.74
C VAL A 327 -27.19 1.66 3.35
N PRO A 328 -26.44 1.84 2.26
CA PRO A 328 -26.96 1.55 0.92
C PRO A 328 -27.38 0.07 0.74
N GLU A 329 -28.47 -0.21 0.02
CA GLU A 329 -28.95 -1.59 -0.17
C GLU A 329 -27.93 -2.50 -0.87
N ASN A 330 -27.15 -1.95 -1.79
CA ASN A 330 -26.08 -2.69 -2.47
C ASN A 330 -24.93 -3.11 -1.53
N ARG A 331 -24.90 -2.61 -0.28
CA ARG A 331 -23.90 -2.96 0.74
C ARG A 331 -24.34 -4.09 1.69
N LEU A 332 -25.56 -4.62 1.56
CA LEU A 332 -26.04 -5.74 2.40
C LEU A 332 -25.35 -7.09 2.13
N ASN A 333 -24.55 -7.18 1.06
CA ASN A 333 -23.65 -8.30 0.79
C ASN A 333 -22.19 -7.97 1.10
N GLY A 334 -21.92 -6.85 1.77
CA GLY A 334 -20.58 -6.42 2.14
C GLY A 334 -20.49 -6.08 3.63
N ARG A 335 -19.64 -5.10 3.92
CA ARG A 335 -19.35 -4.60 5.28
C ARG A 335 -19.48 -3.08 5.29
N PRO A 336 -20.70 -2.52 5.39
CA PRO A 336 -20.85 -1.08 5.54
C PRO A 336 -20.17 -0.63 6.84
N SER A 337 -19.49 0.50 6.77
CA SER A 337 -18.71 1.04 7.88
C SER A 337 -19.17 2.44 8.27
N PHE A 338 -18.89 2.80 9.52
CA PHE A 338 -19.18 4.11 10.09
C PHE A 338 -18.10 4.49 11.11
N LYS A 339 -17.99 5.77 11.46
CA LYS A 339 -17.00 6.24 12.44
C LYS A 339 -17.42 5.86 13.86
N ILE A 340 -16.45 5.50 14.71
CA ILE A 340 -16.73 5.08 16.10
C ILE A 340 -17.35 6.21 16.94
N ASP A 341 -17.10 7.47 16.57
CA ASP A 341 -17.63 8.66 17.25
C ASP A 341 -19.17 8.72 17.26
N VAL A 342 -19.84 8.08 16.29
CA VAL A 342 -21.29 7.88 16.26
C VAL A 342 -21.80 7.21 17.54
N LEU A 343 -20.95 6.39 18.19
CA LEU A 343 -21.27 5.63 19.40
C LEU A 343 -20.85 6.33 20.70
N TYR A 344 -20.27 7.54 20.65
CA TYR A 344 -19.98 8.32 21.86
C TYR A 344 -21.27 8.73 22.59
N LEU A 345 -22.38 8.83 21.86
CA LEU A 345 -23.71 8.96 22.44
C LEU A 345 -24.10 7.65 23.13
N SER A 346 -24.08 7.66 24.47
CA SER A 346 -24.30 6.48 25.31
C SER A 346 -25.58 5.72 24.97
N ASP A 347 -26.65 6.42 24.60
CA ASP A 347 -27.92 5.79 24.21
C ASP A 347 -27.79 4.96 22.93
N ARG A 348 -27.06 5.46 21.91
CA ARG A 348 -26.84 4.73 20.66
C ARG A 348 -26.02 3.47 20.90
N TYR A 349 -24.95 3.58 21.69
CA TYR A 349 -24.13 2.44 22.06
C TYR A 349 -24.94 1.37 22.81
N ASN A 350 -25.71 1.78 23.84
CA ASN A 350 -26.52 0.85 24.63
C ASN A 350 -27.58 0.14 23.77
N GLN A 351 -28.24 0.86 22.87
CA GLN A 351 -29.20 0.28 21.92
C GLN A 351 -28.52 -0.68 20.93
N LEU A 352 -27.32 -0.35 20.43
CA LEU A 352 -26.55 -1.22 19.54
C LEU A 352 -26.20 -2.54 20.23
N ILE A 353 -25.69 -2.48 21.46
CA ILE A 353 -25.35 -3.69 22.23
C ILE A 353 -26.61 -4.51 22.55
N ALA A 354 -27.74 -3.87 22.86
CA ALA A 354 -29.00 -4.57 23.08
C ALA A 354 -29.47 -5.31 21.81
N LEU A 355 -29.33 -4.71 20.64
CA LEU A 355 -29.59 -5.36 19.35
C LEU A 355 -28.69 -6.59 19.14
N TYR A 356 -27.39 -6.46 19.37
CA TYR A 356 -26.47 -7.59 19.23
C TYR A 356 -26.73 -8.71 20.25
N LYS A 357 -27.16 -8.37 21.47
CA LYS A 357 -27.60 -9.36 22.46
C LYS A 357 -28.79 -10.17 21.94
N GLU A 358 -29.81 -9.51 21.41
CA GLU A 358 -30.97 -10.16 20.79
C GLU A 358 -30.52 -11.07 19.63
N MET A 359 -29.62 -10.58 18.77
CA MET A 359 -29.09 -11.39 17.65
C MET A 359 -28.40 -12.66 18.16
N VAL A 360 -27.56 -12.55 19.19
CA VAL A 360 -26.88 -13.70 19.82
C VAL A 360 -27.87 -14.69 20.43
N GLU A 361 -28.91 -14.22 21.12
CA GLU A 361 -29.98 -15.07 21.67
C GLU A 361 -30.76 -15.80 20.57
N ASN A 362 -31.02 -15.13 19.44
CA ASN A 362 -31.67 -15.75 18.29
C ASN A 362 -30.79 -16.80 17.62
N PHE A 363 -29.47 -16.55 17.48
CA PHE A 363 -28.54 -17.58 17.01
C PHE A 363 -28.58 -18.83 17.91
N LYS A 364 -28.62 -18.67 19.24
CA LYS A 364 -28.74 -19.81 20.18
C LYS A 364 -30.02 -20.61 19.95
N THR A 365 -31.15 -19.92 19.84
CA THR A 365 -32.48 -20.54 19.71
C THR A 365 -32.62 -21.31 18.39
N THR A 366 -32.15 -20.74 17.27
CA THR A 366 -32.18 -21.42 15.96
C THR A 366 -31.33 -22.68 15.93
N ASN A 367 -30.23 -22.72 16.70
CA ASN A 367 -29.36 -23.90 16.77
C ASN A 367 -29.91 -25.04 17.65
N MET A 368 -30.92 -24.80 18.49
CA MET A 368 -31.58 -25.87 19.26
C MET A 368 -32.69 -26.59 18.48
N ILE A 369 -33.12 -26.02 17.33
CA ILE A 369 -34.24 -26.52 16.53
C ILE A 369 -33.75 -27.36 15.33
N LEU A 370 -32.46 -27.28 15.01
CA LEU A 370 -31.76 -28.05 13.98
C LEU A 370 -30.90 -29.13 14.62
#